data_AF-A0A524G9W7-F1
#
_entry.id   AF-A0A524G9W7-F1
#
_cell.length_a   1.000
_cell.length_b   1.000
_cell.length_c   1.000
_cell.angle_alpha   90.00
_cell.angle_beta   90.00
_cell.angle_gamma   90.00
#
_symmetry.space_group_name_H-M   'P 1'
#
loop_
_entity.id
_entity.type
_entity.pdbx_description
1 polymer ?
#
loop_
_entity_poly.entity_id
_entity_poly.type
_entity_poly.pdbx_seq_one_letter_code
_entity_poly.pdbx_strand_id
1 'polypeptide(L)'
;MSDTPSFQFEDLIDRMLLIVTLNSTLIHFLLSSQVEGIIDPDRVDSLNQGLLRTRKWMEEATTMKGVPPSTQNILSLIVKRLSQIESLLPKLSDKAKQMEKSPTTEILSFLDGTQSEDTTKAGHTLGETADGEPELVPLVGEEKVKTVEAYRKVEVEDDQFGLIGQTQRLVQQYSSRCHILLPTFWLEVLREIHRYKSESPYFGDVIELPARILVKVTKSLLTEAPGARLLQDLMKKRTQENYLNNSEQERIERAVGKYFQGLEGILKEKDVNVGEKILEAQTAFDGFGWGGPDLEKRIIKRINQQCEEALQSAESASDKARQVIYAEITKLLCKLQHAILAEPRSSEILSQMKP
;
A
#
# COMPACT_ATOMS: atom_id res chain seq x y z
N MET A 1 32.15 35.12 -17.48
CA MET A 1 31.59 34.36 -18.63
C MET A 1 30.46 33.51 -18.10
N SER A 2 29.44 33.23 -18.90
CA SER A 2 28.20 32.60 -18.45
C SER A 2 28.25 31.08 -18.53
N ASP A 3 28.34 30.41 -17.39
CA ASP A 3 28.12 28.97 -17.29
C ASP A 3 26.66 28.68 -17.67
N THR A 4 26.49 28.20 -18.90
CA THR A 4 25.20 27.78 -19.42
C THR A 4 25.08 26.29 -19.14
N PRO A 5 24.04 25.80 -18.43
CA PRO A 5 23.89 24.38 -18.17
C PRO A 5 23.71 23.64 -19.50
N SER A 6 24.77 22.98 -19.97
CA SER A 6 24.73 22.18 -21.17
C SER A 6 23.89 20.93 -20.91
N PHE A 7 22.91 20.71 -21.78
CA PHE A 7 22.08 19.51 -21.76
C PHE A 7 22.97 18.27 -21.95
N GLN A 8 23.20 17.49 -20.89
CA GLN A 8 24.03 16.30 -20.95
C GLN A 8 23.24 15.12 -21.52
N PHE A 9 23.86 14.39 -22.46
CA PHE A 9 23.21 13.29 -23.17
C PHE A 9 22.83 12.11 -22.25
N GLU A 10 23.60 11.90 -21.18
CA GLU A 10 23.30 10.91 -20.12
C GLU A 10 21.96 11.21 -19.43
N ASP A 11 21.67 12.49 -19.18
CA ASP A 11 20.43 12.98 -18.57
C ASP A 11 19.21 12.77 -19.50
N LEU A 12 19.40 12.66 -20.83
CA LEU A 12 18.36 12.22 -21.76
C LEU A 12 18.13 10.71 -21.68
N ILE A 13 19.18 9.90 -21.56
CA ILE A 13 19.10 8.43 -21.53
C ILE A 13 18.38 7.96 -20.27
N ASP A 14 18.78 8.44 -19.09
CA ASP A 14 18.15 8.08 -17.81
C ASP A 14 16.66 8.46 -17.80
N ARG A 15 16.29 9.56 -18.48
CA ARG A 15 14.91 10.04 -18.59
C ARG A 15 14.09 9.32 -19.67
N MET A 16 14.73 8.81 -20.73
CA MET A 16 14.09 7.88 -21.65
C MET A 16 13.82 6.52 -20.99
N LEU A 17 14.78 6.02 -20.19
CA LEU A 17 14.55 4.85 -19.32
C LEU A 17 13.36 5.08 -18.40
N LEU A 18 13.22 6.26 -17.78
CA LEU A 18 12.08 6.58 -16.94
C LEU A 18 10.74 6.49 -17.69
N ILE A 19 10.65 7.00 -18.92
CA ILE A 19 9.42 6.87 -19.74
C ILE A 19 9.11 5.39 -20.02
N VAL A 20 10.13 4.57 -20.28
CA VAL A 20 9.97 3.11 -20.46
C VAL A 20 9.53 2.43 -19.18
N THR A 21 10.16 2.72 -18.02
CA THR A 21 9.77 2.18 -16.72
C THR A 21 8.35 2.57 -16.37
N LEU A 22 7.96 3.83 -16.56
CA LEU A 22 6.64 4.32 -16.18
C LEU A 22 5.55 3.77 -17.11
N ASN A 23 5.82 3.64 -18.42
CA ASN A 23 4.97 2.89 -19.34
C ASN A 23 4.87 1.41 -18.95
N SER A 24 5.97 0.77 -18.53
CA SER A 24 5.98 -0.62 -18.08
C SER A 24 5.14 -0.80 -16.81
N THR A 25 5.29 0.05 -15.78
CA THR A 25 4.43 0.03 -14.58
C THR A 25 2.96 0.27 -14.92
N LEU A 26 2.66 1.11 -15.92
CA LEU A 26 1.30 1.43 -16.33
C LEU A 26 0.65 0.31 -17.16
N ILE A 27 1.39 -0.31 -18.07
CA ILE A 27 0.98 -1.53 -18.78
C ILE A 27 0.75 -2.66 -17.77
N HIS A 28 1.69 -2.86 -16.84
CA HIS A 28 1.56 -3.86 -15.79
C HIS A 28 0.34 -3.58 -14.90
N PHE A 29 0.10 -2.32 -14.51
CA PHE A 29 -1.08 -1.94 -13.73
C PHE A 29 -2.39 -2.27 -14.48
N LEU A 30 -2.46 -1.98 -15.79
CA LEU A 30 -3.62 -2.30 -16.61
C LEU A 30 -3.82 -3.81 -16.75
N LEU A 31 -2.76 -4.58 -17.00
CA LEU A 31 -2.82 -6.03 -17.12
C LEU A 31 -3.20 -6.69 -15.79
N SER A 32 -2.56 -6.31 -14.68
CA SER A 32 -2.92 -6.85 -13.36
C SER A 32 -4.34 -6.47 -12.96
N SER A 33 -4.80 -5.25 -13.25
CA SER A 33 -6.20 -4.85 -12.98
C SER A 33 -7.22 -5.66 -13.80
N GLN A 34 -6.84 -6.13 -15.00
CA GLN A 34 -7.68 -7.02 -15.82
C GLN A 34 -7.67 -8.47 -15.35
N VAL A 35 -6.55 -8.94 -14.79
CA VAL A 35 -6.37 -10.32 -14.30
C VAL A 35 -6.92 -10.50 -12.88
N GLU A 36 -6.62 -9.58 -11.97
CA GLU A 36 -7.01 -9.63 -10.56
C GLU A 36 -8.49 -9.23 -10.34
N GLY A 37 -9.11 -8.52 -11.31
CA GLY A 37 -10.50 -8.04 -11.23
C GLY A 37 -10.76 -6.97 -10.15
N ILE A 38 -9.76 -6.68 -9.32
CA ILE A 38 -9.78 -5.73 -8.20
C ILE A 38 -8.68 -4.69 -8.47
N ILE A 39 -8.97 -3.42 -8.15
CA ILE A 39 -8.05 -2.30 -8.36
C ILE A 39 -7.58 -1.81 -7.00
N ASP A 40 -6.27 -1.83 -6.74
CA ASP A 40 -5.73 -1.31 -5.49
C ASP A 40 -5.61 0.23 -5.52
N PRO A 41 -6.42 0.98 -4.73
CA PRO A 41 -6.45 2.44 -4.81
C PRO A 41 -5.12 3.10 -4.45
N ASP A 42 -4.32 2.51 -3.57
CA ASP A 42 -3.01 3.05 -3.19
C ASP A 42 -2.00 2.96 -4.34
N ARG A 43 -2.10 1.90 -5.15
CA ARG A 43 -1.33 1.74 -6.39
C ARG A 43 -1.77 2.74 -7.46
N VAL A 44 -3.08 3.00 -7.59
CA VAL A 44 -3.61 4.05 -8.49
C VAL A 44 -3.14 5.44 -8.07
N ASP A 45 -3.25 5.78 -6.78
CA ASP A 45 -2.81 7.08 -6.24
C ASP A 45 -1.30 7.29 -6.45
N SER A 46 -0.48 6.27 -6.17
CA SER A 46 0.97 6.26 -6.40
C SER A 46 1.31 6.46 -7.88
N LEU A 47 0.63 5.74 -8.78
CA LEU A 47 0.83 5.85 -10.23
C LEU A 47 0.38 7.22 -10.77
N ASN A 48 -0.73 7.76 -10.28
CA ASN A 48 -1.23 9.08 -10.63
C ASN A 48 -0.26 10.20 -10.21
N GLN A 49 0.33 10.13 -9.01
CA GLN A 49 1.36 11.09 -8.59
C GLN A 49 2.66 10.97 -9.40
N GLY A 50 3.09 9.74 -9.71
CA GLY A 50 4.23 9.50 -10.60
C GLY A 50 4.03 10.08 -12.00
N LEU A 51 2.83 9.91 -12.56
CA LEU A 51 2.42 10.48 -13.84
C LEU A 51 2.40 12.00 -13.82
N LEU A 52 1.73 12.62 -12.83
CA LEU A 52 1.58 14.07 -12.74
C LEU A 52 2.94 14.78 -12.63
N ARG A 53 3.88 14.24 -11.84
CA ARG A 53 5.26 14.78 -11.77
C ARG A 53 6.01 14.59 -13.09
N THR A 54 5.91 13.42 -13.72
CA THR A 54 6.56 13.15 -15.00
C THR A 54 6.01 14.04 -16.11
N ARG A 55 4.69 14.26 -16.15
CA ARG A 55 4.02 15.16 -17.10
C ARG A 55 4.50 16.59 -16.91
N LYS A 56 4.51 17.10 -15.68
CA LYS A 56 5.00 18.45 -15.36
C LYS A 56 6.47 18.63 -15.78
N TRP A 57 7.32 17.65 -15.50
CA TRP A 57 8.71 17.66 -15.97
C TRP A 57 8.81 17.67 -17.51
N MET A 58 7.99 16.89 -18.23
CA MET A 58 7.99 16.88 -19.70
C MET A 58 7.44 18.20 -20.28
N GLU A 59 6.46 18.83 -19.63
CA GLU A 59 5.98 20.18 -19.95
C GLU A 59 7.13 21.19 -19.83
N GLU A 60 7.83 21.21 -18.69
CA GLU A 60 9.01 22.06 -18.47
C GLU A 60 10.12 21.77 -19.52
N ALA A 61 10.41 20.51 -19.81
CA ALA A 61 11.43 20.07 -20.77
C ALA A 61 11.12 20.48 -22.22
N THR A 62 9.86 20.55 -22.64
CA THR A 62 9.52 21.06 -23.98
C THR A 62 9.86 22.53 -24.17
N THR A 63 9.97 23.31 -23.08
CA THR A 63 10.34 24.74 -23.09
C THR A 63 11.84 25.02 -22.93
N MET A 64 12.66 24.00 -22.67
CA MET A 64 14.11 24.17 -22.45
C MET A 64 14.86 24.53 -23.75
N LYS A 65 15.81 25.49 -23.64
CA LYS A 65 16.70 25.86 -24.76
C LYS A 65 17.68 24.73 -25.05
N GLY A 66 17.78 24.35 -26.33
CA GLY A 66 18.73 23.33 -26.81
C GLY A 66 18.11 21.96 -27.15
N VAL A 67 16.83 21.74 -26.84
CA VAL A 67 16.12 20.51 -27.25
C VAL A 67 15.74 20.60 -28.74
N PRO A 68 16.03 19.57 -29.57
CA PRO A 68 15.65 19.57 -30.99
C PRO A 68 14.13 19.64 -31.20
N PRO A 69 13.62 20.32 -32.25
CA PRO A 69 12.18 20.42 -32.51
C PRO A 69 11.47 19.07 -32.69
N SER A 70 12.15 18.07 -33.26
CA SER A 70 11.65 16.70 -33.37
C SER A 70 11.42 16.06 -32.00
N THR A 71 12.36 16.23 -31.08
CA THR A 71 12.25 15.77 -29.68
C THR A 71 11.16 16.53 -28.93
N GLN A 72 11.06 17.86 -29.09
CA GLN A 72 9.97 18.66 -28.51
C GLN A 72 8.59 18.19 -28.99
N ASN A 73 8.42 17.89 -30.27
CA ASN A 73 7.16 17.36 -30.82
C ASN A 73 6.80 15.98 -30.23
N ILE A 74 7.76 15.08 -30.08
CA ILE A 74 7.55 13.75 -29.47
C ILE A 74 7.18 13.90 -28.00
N LEU A 75 7.92 14.71 -27.23
CA LEU A 75 7.62 14.99 -25.82
C LEU A 75 6.22 15.60 -25.66
N SER A 76 5.83 16.55 -26.52
CA SER A 76 4.50 17.18 -26.52
C SER A 76 3.37 16.18 -26.77
N LEU A 77 3.59 15.22 -27.68
CA LEU A 77 2.64 14.13 -27.93
C LEU A 77 2.52 13.19 -26.73
N ILE A 78 3.62 12.87 -26.06
CA ILE A 78 3.61 12.05 -24.83
C ILE A 78 2.88 12.80 -23.70
N VAL A 79 3.20 14.07 -23.43
CA VAL A 79 2.48 14.94 -22.47
C VAL A 79 0.97 14.89 -22.70
N LYS A 80 0.52 15.02 -23.95
CA LYS A 80 -0.90 14.95 -24.33
C LYS A 80 -1.53 13.58 -24.05
N ARG A 81 -0.78 12.47 -24.13
CA ARG A 81 -1.27 11.14 -23.76
C ARG A 81 -1.26 10.91 -22.25
N LEU A 82 -0.23 11.38 -21.55
CA LEU A 82 -0.16 11.31 -20.09
C LEU A 82 -1.32 12.10 -19.45
N SER A 83 -1.66 13.29 -19.96
CA SER A 83 -2.81 14.07 -19.43
C SER A 83 -4.15 13.36 -19.63
N GLN A 84 -4.33 12.62 -20.72
CA GLN A 84 -5.52 11.79 -20.93
C GLN A 84 -5.63 10.70 -19.87
N ILE A 85 -4.53 10.01 -19.56
CA ILE A 85 -4.51 8.93 -18.57
C ILE A 85 -4.69 9.50 -17.14
N GLU A 86 -4.01 10.60 -16.82
CA GLU A 86 -4.16 11.33 -15.55
C GLU A 86 -5.61 11.77 -15.30
N SER A 87 -6.36 12.17 -16.33
CA SER A 87 -7.77 12.55 -16.18
C SER A 87 -8.72 11.38 -15.82
N LEU A 88 -8.25 10.14 -15.93
CA LEU A 88 -9.02 8.91 -15.71
C LEU A 88 -8.63 8.19 -14.41
N LEU A 89 -7.37 8.29 -13.97
CA LEU A 89 -6.86 7.58 -12.79
C LEU A 89 -7.51 7.99 -11.45
N PRO A 90 -7.74 9.27 -11.13
CA PRO A 90 -8.50 9.65 -9.94
C PRO A 90 -9.89 8.99 -9.91
N LYS A 91 -10.58 8.95 -11.06
CA LYS A 91 -11.91 8.32 -11.20
C LYS A 91 -11.85 6.81 -11.01
N LEU A 92 -10.73 6.16 -11.36
CA LEU A 92 -10.47 4.74 -11.06
C LEU A 92 -10.14 4.53 -9.58
N SER A 93 -9.37 5.41 -8.94
CA SER A 93 -9.06 5.37 -7.51
C SER A 93 -10.33 5.55 -6.67
N ASP A 94 -11.16 6.54 -7.00
CA ASP A 94 -12.42 6.81 -6.30
C ASP A 94 -13.40 5.65 -6.47
N LYS A 95 -13.49 5.06 -7.68
CA LYS A 95 -14.29 3.84 -7.89
C LYS A 95 -13.72 2.63 -7.14
N ALA A 96 -12.40 2.45 -7.10
CA ALA A 96 -11.77 1.39 -6.31
C ALA A 96 -12.09 1.54 -4.81
N LYS A 97 -11.93 2.75 -4.26
CA LYS A 97 -12.31 3.11 -2.88
C LYS A 97 -13.81 2.90 -2.61
N GLN A 98 -14.68 3.08 -3.61
CA GLN A 98 -16.11 2.79 -3.51
C GLN A 98 -16.44 1.29 -3.58
N MET A 99 -15.76 0.51 -4.43
CA MET A 99 -15.95 -0.95 -4.52
C MET A 99 -15.35 -1.70 -3.33
N GLU A 100 -14.30 -1.17 -2.68
CA GLU A 100 -13.73 -1.73 -1.45
C GLU A 100 -14.57 -1.43 -0.20
N LYS A 101 -15.55 -0.50 -0.28
CA LYS A 101 -16.62 -0.40 0.73
C LYS A 101 -17.55 -1.59 0.57
N SER A 102 -17.21 -2.67 1.28
CA SER A 102 -18.03 -3.88 1.37
C SER A 102 -19.49 -3.53 1.71
N PRO A 103 -20.49 -4.32 1.25
CA PRO A 103 -21.86 -4.21 1.74
C PRO A 103 -21.96 -4.32 3.27
N THR A 104 -20.94 -4.82 3.99
CA THR A 104 -20.89 -4.73 5.46
C THR A 104 -20.92 -3.28 5.98
N THR A 105 -20.32 -2.31 5.28
CA THR A 105 -20.41 -0.89 5.68
C THR A 105 -21.78 -0.29 5.38
N GLU A 106 -22.47 -0.74 4.34
CA GLU A 106 -23.88 -0.35 4.10
C GLU A 106 -24.78 -0.96 5.18
N ILE A 107 -24.63 -2.26 5.48
CA ILE A 107 -25.36 -2.97 6.54
C ILE A 107 -25.10 -2.34 7.92
N LEU A 108 -23.86 -1.96 8.24
CA LEU A 108 -23.56 -1.22 9.47
C LEU A 108 -24.23 0.17 9.48
N SER A 109 -24.23 0.91 8.36
CA SER A 109 -24.97 2.19 8.29
C SER A 109 -26.50 2.03 8.39
N PHE A 110 -27.05 0.87 8.01
CA PHE A 110 -28.45 0.51 8.26
C PHE A 110 -28.72 0.08 9.71
N LEU A 111 -27.71 -0.42 10.43
CA LEU A 111 -27.81 -0.83 11.83
C LEU A 111 -27.56 0.33 12.83
N ASP A 112 -26.69 1.29 12.48
CA ASP A 112 -26.33 2.44 13.32
C ASP A 112 -27.41 3.55 13.35
N GLY A 113 -28.52 3.37 12.63
CA GLY A 113 -29.77 4.09 12.91
C GLY A 113 -29.82 5.58 12.56
N THR A 114 -28.77 6.17 11.98
CA THR A 114 -28.79 7.57 11.51
C THR A 114 -29.50 7.71 10.18
N GLN A 115 -30.83 7.56 10.18
CA GLN A 115 -31.67 8.22 9.18
C GLN A 115 -31.62 9.73 9.43
N SER A 116 -30.90 10.47 8.58
CA SER A 116 -31.29 11.86 8.30
C SER A 116 -32.14 11.86 7.04
N GLU A 117 -33.33 12.42 7.21
CA GLU A 117 -34.42 12.53 6.27
C GLU A 117 -33.98 13.12 4.92
N ASP A 118 -34.48 12.53 3.83
CA ASP A 118 -34.84 13.32 2.66
C ASP A 118 -36.08 12.71 1.98
N THR A 119 -37.24 13.00 2.57
CA THR A 119 -38.53 12.68 1.95
C THR A 119 -38.83 13.62 0.78
N THR A 120 -39.25 13.09 -0.37
CA THR A 120 -40.63 13.30 -0.87
C THR A 120 -40.97 12.60 -2.19
N LYS A 121 -42.19 12.01 -2.24
CA LYS A 121 -42.98 11.54 -3.42
C LYS A 121 -42.44 10.28 -4.13
N ALA A 122 -43.22 9.27 -4.53
CA ALA A 122 -44.60 8.79 -4.25
C ALA A 122 -44.72 7.37 -4.89
N GLY A 123 -45.68 6.47 -4.61
CA GLY A 123 -46.87 6.44 -3.73
C GLY A 123 -47.74 5.20 -4.06
N HIS A 124 -48.86 4.96 -3.32
CA HIS A 124 -49.75 3.76 -3.39
C HIS A 124 -49.12 2.43 -2.88
N THR A 125 -49.81 1.52 -2.17
CA THR A 125 -51.22 1.48 -1.68
C THR A 125 -51.35 0.63 -0.39
N LEU A 126 -52.44 0.85 0.36
CA LEU A 126 -52.80 0.12 1.60
C LEU A 126 -53.34 -1.30 1.38
N GLY A 127 -53.31 -2.12 2.43
CA GLY A 127 -54.04 -3.40 2.52
C GLY A 127 -53.76 -4.18 3.81
N GLU A 128 -54.47 -3.87 4.89
CA GLU A 128 -54.46 -4.65 6.15
C GLU A 128 -55.40 -5.87 6.07
N THR A 129 -55.06 -6.97 6.76
CA THR A 129 -55.89 -7.58 7.85
C THR A 129 -55.14 -8.74 8.53
N ALA A 130 -55.54 -9.09 9.76
CA ALA A 130 -54.93 -10.11 10.60
C ALA A 130 -55.91 -11.25 10.92
N ASP A 131 -55.41 -12.47 11.24
CA ASP A 131 -55.94 -13.33 12.32
C ASP A 131 -55.12 -14.61 12.57
N GLY A 132 -55.15 -15.11 13.81
CA GLY A 132 -55.19 -16.56 14.14
C GLY A 132 -53.92 -17.44 14.16
N GLU A 133 -53.41 -17.72 15.37
CA GLU A 133 -52.48 -18.80 15.77
C GLU A 133 -52.97 -20.25 15.49
N PRO A 134 -52.13 -21.35 15.53
CA PRO A 134 -51.10 -21.57 16.57
C PRO A 134 -49.78 -22.31 16.22
N GLU A 135 -48.82 -22.14 17.14
CA GLU A 135 -47.86 -23.13 17.68
C GLU A 135 -47.32 -24.26 16.76
N LEU A 136 -46.11 -24.05 16.24
CA LEU A 136 -45.16 -25.12 15.88
C LEU A 136 -43.80 -24.82 16.51
N VAL A 137 -43.44 -25.55 17.56
CA VAL A 137 -42.13 -25.47 18.22
C VAL A 137 -41.07 -26.17 17.37
N PRO A 138 -40.04 -25.46 16.84
CA PRO A 138 -38.91 -26.12 16.20
C PRO A 138 -37.97 -26.66 17.29
N LEU A 139 -38.21 -27.91 17.68
CA LEU A 139 -37.41 -28.65 18.67
C LEU A 139 -36.08 -29.15 18.07
N VAL A 140 -35.32 -28.24 17.46
CA VAL A 140 -33.90 -28.44 17.13
C VAL A 140 -33.20 -27.14 17.49
N GLY A 141 -32.37 -27.17 18.52
CA GLY A 141 -31.38 -26.12 18.69
C GLY A 141 -30.46 -26.18 17.50
N GLU A 142 -30.55 -25.21 16.60
CA GLU A 142 -29.48 -24.95 15.65
C GLU A 142 -28.22 -24.75 16.47
N GLU A 143 -27.32 -25.74 16.44
CA GLU A 143 -25.94 -25.49 16.79
C GLU A 143 -25.52 -24.36 15.87
N LYS A 144 -25.41 -23.15 16.45
CA LYS A 144 -24.76 -22.02 15.78
C LYS A 144 -23.35 -22.51 15.48
N VAL A 145 -23.17 -23.02 14.27
CA VAL A 145 -21.87 -23.37 13.71
C VAL A 145 -21.05 -22.12 13.92
N LYS A 146 -20.13 -22.17 14.90
CA LYS A 146 -19.21 -21.06 15.14
C LYS A 146 -18.39 -20.95 13.88
N THR A 147 -18.78 -20.03 13.00
CA THR A 147 -17.99 -19.63 11.85
C THR A 147 -16.71 -19.07 12.44
N VAL A 148 -15.68 -19.90 12.51
CA VAL A 148 -14.39 -19.52 13.10
C VAL A 148 -13.88 -18.33 12.30
N GLU A 149 -13.91 -17.17 12.93
CA GLU A 149 -13.39 -15.93 12.35
C GLU A 149 -11.89 -16.15 12.14
N ALA A 150 -11.42 -15.96 10.89
CA ALA A 150 -10.01 -16.21 10.55
C ALA A 150 -9.07 -15.42 11.47
N TYR A 151 -9.50 -14.23 11.83
CA TYR A 151 -8.85 -13.31 12.75
C TYR A 151 -9.89 -12.30 13.26
N ARG A 152 -9.59 -11.67 14.39
CA ARG A 152 -10.26 -10.47 14.90
C ARG A 152 -9.25 -9.37 15.16
N LYS A 153 -9.59 -8.11 14.85
CA LYS A 153 -8.81 -6.94 15.25
C LYS A 153 -9.20 -6.55 16.68
N VAL A 154 -8.22 -6.20 17.50
CA VAL A 154 -8.35 -5.81 18.91
C VAL A 154 -7.81 -4.38 19.07
N GLU A 155 -8.41 -3.59 19.95
CA GLU A 155 -8.00 -2.18 20.17
C GLU A 155 -6.58 -2.05 20.75
N VAL A 156 -6.12 -3.07 21.48
CA VAL A 156 -4.81 -3.12 22.13
C VAL A 156 -3.92 -4.16 21.45
N GLU A 157 -2.79 -3.70 20.95
CA GLU A 157 -1.71 -4.51 20.38
C GLU A 157 -1.06 -5.47 21.40
N ASP A 158 -0.70 -6.68 20.95
CA ASP A 158 -0.14 -7.75 21.79
C ASP A 158 1.34 -7.99 21.42
N ASP A 159 2.27 -7.32 22.11
CA ASP A 159 3.73 -7.44 21.84
C ASP A 159 4.34 -8.72 22.43
N GLN A 160 3.73 -9.88 22.16
CA GLN A 160 4.17 -11.21 22.64
C GLN A 160 5.65 -11.50 22.33
N PHE A 161 6.17 -10.95 21.23
CA PHE A 161 7.55 -11.12 20.77
C PHE A 161 8.52 -10.01 21.23
N GLY A 162 8.03 -8.96 21.91
CA GLY A 162 8.84 -7.81 22.35
C GLY A 162 9.39 -6.91 21.23
N LEU A 163 8.90 -7.09 20.00
CA LEU A 163 9.38 -6.44 18.79
C LEU A 163 8.92 -4.98 18.70
N ILE A 164 7.70 -4.65 19.15
CA ILE A 164 7.20 -3.28 19.19
C ILE A 164 8.02 -2.47 20.19
N GLY A 165 8.15 -2.97 21.44
CA GLY A 165 8.92 -2.31 22.49
C GLY A 165 10.41 -2.18 22.16
N GLN A 166 11.00 -3.13 21.43
CA GLN A 166 12.37 -3.00 20.90
C GLN A 166 12.47 -1.89 19.84
N THR A 167 11.56 -1.89 18.86
CA THR A 167 11.60 -0.96 17.72
C THR A 167 11.29 0.46 18.13
N GLN A 168 10.32 0.66 19.02
CA GLN A 168 10.00 1.96 19.61
C GLN A 168 11.20 2.57 20.36
N ARG A 169 11.92 1.77 21.16
CA ARG A 169 13.16 2.23 21.84
C ARG A 169 14.24 2.62 20.84
N LEU A 170 14.39 1.87 19.74
CA LEU A 170 15.34 2.20 18.68
C LEU A 170 14.99 3.52 17.98
N VAL A 171 13.73 3.73 17.61
CA VAL A 171 13.25 4.99 17.01
C VAL A 171 13.48 6.17 17.96
N GLN A 172 13.14 6.01 19.25
CA GLN A 172 13.36 7.03 20.27
C GLN A 172 14.86 7.36 20.44
N GLN A 173 15.74 6.37 20.49
CA GLN A 173 17.19 6.56 20.64
C GLN A 173 17.78 7.40 19.49
N TYR A 174 17.31 7.18 18.25
CA TYR A 174 17.80 7.88 17.06
C TYR A 174 17.06 9.19 16.74
N SER A 175 15.93 9.48 17.41
CA SER A 175 15.12 10.70 17.20
C SER A 175 15.87 12.02 17.38
N SER A 176 16.96 12.02 18.15
CA SER A 176 17.84 13.18 18.37
C SER A 176 18.88 13.41 17.25
N ARG A 177 18.98 12.49 16.28
CA ARG A 177 20.04 12.49 15.24
C ARG A 177 19.51 12.28 13.82
N CYS A 178 18.37 11.61 13.68
CA CYS A 178 17.75 11.26 12.42
C CYS A 178 16.31 11.80 12.38
N HIS A 179 15.83 12.19 11.20
CA HIS A 179 14.39 12.31 10.98
C HIS A 179 13.72 10.95 11.19
N ILE A 180 12.57 10.89 11.85
CA ILE A 180 11.94 9.60 12.23
C ILE A 180 10.63 9.28 11.53
N LEU A 181 10.07 10.12 10.64
CA LEU A 181 8.74 9.82 10.10
C LEU A 181 8.69 8.48 9.34
N LEU A 182 9.67 8.20 8.47
CA LEU A 182 9.75 6.90 7.77
C LEU A 182 9.97 5.73 8.74
N PRO A 183 10.92 5.76 9.70
CA PRO A 183 10.98 4.78 10.79
C PRO A 183 9.68 4.60 11.59
N THR A 184 8.94 5.68 11.87
CA THR A 184 7.66 5.65 12.58
C THR A 184 6.57 4.99 11.73
N PHE A 185 6.54 5.23 10.41
CA PHE A 185 5.63 4.55 9.49
C PHE A 185 5.72 3.03 9.63
N TRP A 186 6.94 2.48 9.58
CA TRP A 186 7.16 1.03 9.75
C TRP A 186 6.86 0.52 11.17
N LEU A 187 7.02 1.36 12.21
CA LEU A 187 6.61 1.04 13.58
C LEU A 187 5.09 0.97 13.74
N GLU A 188 4.32 1.86 13.10
CA GLU A 188 2.85 1.78 13.15
C GLU A 188 2.31 0.59 12.35
N VAL A 189 2.95 0.22 11.22
CA VAL A 189 2.66 -1.06 10.53
C VAL A 189 2.89 -2.24 11.48
N LEU A 190 4.01 -2.25 12.20
CA LEU A 190 4.35 -3.30 13.15
C LEU A 190 3.29 -3.42 14.26
N ARG A 191 2.83 -2.29 14.82
CA ARG A 191 1.73 -2.27 15.81
C ARG A 191 0.43 -2.79 15.23
N GLU A 192 0.05 -2.32 14.05
CA GLU A 192 -1.21 -2.67 13.41
C GLU A 192 -1.30 -4.18 13.14
N ILE A 193 -0.20 -4.84 12.75
CA ILE A 193 -0.15 -6.30 12.62
C ILE A 193 -0.45 -7.00 13.96
N HIS A 194 0.13 -6.54 15.08
CA HIS A 194 -0.07 -7.15 16.41
C HIS A 194 -1.43 -6.82 17.06
N ARG A 195 -2.30 -6.04 16.40
CA ARG A 195 -3.70 -5.86 16.83
C ARG A 195 -4.59 -7.01 16.40
N TYR A 196 -4.17 -7.82 15.43
CA TYR A 196 -4.92 -8.99 15.02
C TYR A 196 -4.71 -10.14 16.01
N LYS A 197 -5.71 -11.01 16.17
CA LYS A 197 -5.63 -12.27 16.91
C LYS A 197 -6.39 -13.38 16.18
N SER A 198 -5.85 -14.59 16.17
CA SER A 198 -6.50 -15.81 15.67
C SER A 198 -6.23 -16.98 16.61
N GLU A 199 -7.07 -18.01 16.54
CA GLU A 199 -6.86 -19.30 17.23
C GLU A 199 -6.08 -20.30 16.36
N SER A 200 -5.76 -19.94 15.11
CA SER A 200 -5.02 -20.79 14.16
C SER A 200 -3.59 -21.11 14.65
N PRO A 201 -3.10 -22.37 14.50
CA PRO A 201 -1.74 -22.74 14.87
C PRO A 201 -0.66 -22.01 14.06
N TYR A 202 -0.99 -21.54 12.85
CA TYR A 202 -0.08 -20.77 11.99
C TYR A 202 0.01 -19.28 12.37
N PHE A 203 -0.83 -18.81 13.30
CA PHE A 203 -0.93 -17.38 13.62
C PHE A 203 0.36 -16.78 14.17
N GLY A 204 1.17 -17.56 14.89
CA GLY A 204 2.48 -17.12 15.37
C GLY A 204 3.41 -16.70 14.23
N ASP A 205 3.54 -17.52 13.19
CA ASP A 205 4.34 -17.20 11.99
C ASP A 205 3.75 -16.02 11.20
N VAL A 206 2.41 -15.91 11.14
CA VAL A 206 1.70 -14.79 10.47
C VAL A 206 2.03 -13.44 11.09
N ILE A 207 2.29 -13.37 12.41
CA ILE A 207 2.70 -12.16 13.11
C ILE A 207 4.23 -12.00 13.09
N GLU A 208 4.97 -13.05 13.46
CA GLU A 208 6.41 -12.96 13.69
C GLU A 208 7.22 -12.73 12.41
N LEU A 209 6.87 -13.40 11.30
CA LEU A 209 7.63 -13.30 10.04
C LEU A 209 7.59 -11.89 9.42
N PRO A 210 6.43 -11.23 9.19
CA PRO A 210 6.44 -9.84 8.74
C PRO A 210 7.08 -8.92 9.78
N ALA A 211 6.80 -9.12 11.08
CA ALA A 211 7.33 -8.28 12.14
C ALA A 211 8.86 -8.23 12.12
N ARG A 212 9.54 -9.39 12.03
CA ARG A 212 11.01 -9.46 11.93
C ARG A 212 11.56 -8.69 10.72
N ILE A 213 10.88 -8.74 9.58
CA ILE A 213 11.28 -7.99 8.37
C ILE A 213 11.07 -6.48 8.58
N LEU A 214 9.96 -6.05 9.16
CA LEU A 214 9.69 -4.64 9.48
C LEU A 214 10.70 -4.06 10.48
N VAL A 215 11.09 -4.84 11.51
CA VAL A 215 12.18 -4.47 12.43
C VAL A 215 13.51 -4.35 11.68
N LYS A 216 13.83 -5.28 10.78
CA LYS A 216 15.04 -5.21 9.93
C LYS A 216 15.03 -3.97 9.05
N VAL A 217 13.93 -3.66 8.36
CA VAL A 217 13.76 -2.43 7.56
C VAL A 217 14.02 -1.19 8.42
N THR A 218 13.30 -1.06 9.55
CA THR A 218 13.38 0.10 10.46
C THR A 218 14.80 0.29 11.01
N LYS A 219 15.44 -0.81 11.44
CA LYS A 219 16.84 -0.79 11.89
C LYS A 219 17.78 -0.35 10.77
N SER A 220 17.63 -0.93 9.57
CA SER A 220 18.49 -0.62 8.43
C SER A 220 18.40 0.86 8.01
N LEU A 221 17.21 1.47 8.14
CA LEU A 221 17.01 2.90 7.92
C LEU A 221 17.75 3.75 8.97
N LEU A 222 17.69 3.38 10.25
CA LEU A 222 18.27 4.16 11.35
C LEU A 222 19.79 3.96 11.53
N THR A 223 20.32 2.77 11.24
CA THR A 223 21.70 2.40 11.61
C THR A 223 22.66 2.23 10.43
N GLU A 224 22.19 2.05 9.19
CA GLU A 224 23.04 1.71 8.05
C GLU A 224 23.06 2.79 6.96
N ALA A 225 24.18 2.87 6.22
CA ALA A 225 24.26 3.71 5.04
C ALA A 225 23.59 3.02 3.81
N PRO A 226 22.84 3.75 2.97
CA PRO A 226 22.67 5.21 2.98
C PRO A 226 21.54 5.74 3.87
N GLY A 227 20.61 4.89 4.35
CA GLY A 227 19.41 5.32 5.08
C GLY A 227 19.69 6.27 6.25
N ALA A 228 20.62 5.91 7.14
CA ALA A 228 20.96 6.70 8.32
C ALA A 228 21.53 8.07 7.97
N ARG A 229 22.34 8.16 6.89
CA ARG A 229 22.90 9.43 6.41
C ARG A 229 21.82 10.32 5.81
N LEU A 230 20.92 9.74 5.01
CA LEU A 230 19.81 10.46 4.39
C LEU A 230 18.84 11.03 5.43
N LEU A 231 18.52 10.27 6.48
CA LEU A 231 17.68 10.75 7.59
C LEU A 231 18.39 11.82 8.46
N GLN A 232 19.72 11.73 8.62
CA GLN A 232 20.54 12.76 9.30
C GLN A 232 20.60 14.06 8.49
N ASP A 233 20.76 13.98 7.17
CA ASP A 233 20.81 15.16 6.31
C ASP A 233 19.42 15.79 6.13
N LEU A 234 18.35 15.00 6.10
CA LEU A 234 16.98 15.50 6.12
C LEU A 234 16.67 16.26 7.43
N MET A 235 17.12 15.77 8.59
CA MET A 235 16.90 16.44 9.88
C MET A 235 17.48 17.86 9.94
N LYS A 236 18.49 18.17 9.11
CA LYS A 236 19.05 19.53 8.96
C LYS A 236 18.20 20.44 8.07
N LYS A 237 17.39 19.86 7.17
CA LYS A 237 16.58 20.57 6.16
C LYS A 237 15.11 20.73 6.57
N ARG A 238 14.56 19.76 7.31
CA ARG A 238 13.12 19.63 7.62
C ARG A 238 12.90 19.52 9.14
N THR A 239 11.83 20.14 9.62
CA THR A 239 11.33 19.94 10.99
C THR A 239 11.02 18.49 11.29
N GLN A 240 11.30 18.06 12.52
CA GLN A 240 11.00 16.71 12.97
C GLN A 240 9.50 16.44 13.00
N GLU A 241 9.07 15.34 12.40
CA GLU A 241 7.68 14.90 12.41
C GLU A 241 7.62 13.52 13.08
N ASN A 242 7.03 13.45 14.27
CA ASN A 242 7.09 12.27 15.14
C ASN A 242 5.86 11.35 15.02
N TYR A 243 4.82 11.78 14.31
CA TYR A 243 3.53 11.09 14.22
C TYR A 243 3.00 11.07 12.77
N LEU A 244 2.31 9.99 12.45
CA LEU A 244 1.53 9.86 11.22
C LEU A 244 0.24 10.68 11.32
N ASN A 245 -0.30 11.08 10.17
CA ASN A 245 -1.65 11.63 10.07
C ASN A 245 -2.68 10.50 9.85
N ASN A 246 -3.98 10.83 9.93
CA ASN A 246 -5.04 9.83 9.78
C ASN A 246 -5.02 9.14 8.40
N SER A 247 -4.64 9.83 7.32
CA SER A 247 -4.57 9.24 5.98
C SER A 247 -3.43 8.22 5.84
N GLU A 248 -2.26 8.54 6.38
CA GLU A 248 -1.12 7.63 6.52
C GLU A 248 -1.51 6.38 7.33
N GLN A 249 -2.25 6.56 8.43
CA GLN A 249 -2.76 5.45 9.26
C GLN A 249 -3.80 4.60 8.50
N GLU A 250 -4.79 5.20 7.84
CA GLU A 250 -5.80 4.50 7.04
C GLU A 250 -5.18 3.64 5.92
N ARG A 251 -4.09 4.11 5.29
CA ARG A 251 -3.36 3.30 4.29
C ARG A 251 -2.62 2.12 4.92
N ILE A 252 -2.04 2.30 6.12
CA ILE A 252 -1.44 1.18 6.88
C ILE A 252 -2.51 0.15 7.22
N GLU A 253 -3.65 0.56 7.78
CA GLU A 253 -4.75 -0.33 8.13
C GLU A 253 -5.29 -1.07 6.91
N ARG A 254 -5.43 -0.40 5.75
CA ARG A 254 -5.83 -1.04 4.49
C ARG A 254 -4.80 -2.06 4.01
N ALA A 255 -3.51 -1.74 4.04
CA ALA A 255 -2.45 -2.64 3.61
C ALA A 255 -2.36 -3.89 4.50
N VAL A 256 -2.42 -3.73 5.82
CA VAL A 256 -2.42 -4.83 6.80
C VAL A 256 -3.72 -5.63 6.71
N GLY A 257 -4.88 -4.98 6.56
CA GLY A 257 -6.16 -5.66 6.35
C GLY A 257 -6.15 -6.56 5.11
N LYS A 258 -5.63 -6.08 3.99
CA LYS A 258 -5.47 -6.89 2.75
C LYS A 258 -4.49 -8.06 2.93
N TYR A 259 -3.47 -7.93 3.78
CA TYR A 259 -2.56 -9.03 4.14
C TYR A 259 -3.29 -10.14 4.90
N PHE A 260 -4.06 -9.80 5.95
CA PHE A 260 -4.84 -10.77 6.70
C PHE A 260 -5.95 -11.42 5.86
N GLN A 261 -6.62 -10.67 4.97
CA GLN A 261 -7.57 -11.21 3.99
C GLN A 261 -6.92 -12.26 3.08
N GLY A 262 -5.70 -12.01 2.59
CA GLY A 262 -4.93 -12.96 1.78
C GLY A 262 -4.61 -14.28 2.50
N LEU A 263 -4.53 -14.25 3.83
CA LEU A 263 -4.22 -15.39 4.69
C LEU A 263 -5.44 -16.13 5.24
N GLU A 264 -6.66 -15.67 4.97
CA GLU A 264 -7.89 -16.30 5.50
C GLU A 264 -7.99 -17.79 5.21
N GLY A 265 -7.50 -18.25 4.04
CA GLY A 265 -7.49 -19.66 3.68
C GLY A 265 -6.66 -20.50 4.67
N ILE A 266 -5.45 -20.04 5.02
CA ILE A 266 -4.57 -20.73 5.97
C ILE A 266 -5.08 -20.62 7.39
N LEU A 267 -5.53 -19.44 7.80
CA LEU A 267 -6.04 -19.20 9.15
C LEU A 267 -7.32 -20.02 9.44
N LYS A 268 -8.11 -20.36 8.40
CA LYS A 268 -9.26 -21.27 8.47
C LYS A 268 -8.92 -22.73 8.12
N GLU A 269 -7.64 -23.09 8.03
CA GLU A 269 -7.13 -24.43 7.68
C GLU A 269 -7.73 -25.04 6.39
N LYS A 270 -8.02 -24.19 5.41
CA LYS A 270 -8.49 -24.60 4.07
C LYS A 270 -7.31 -24.82 3.14
N ASP A 271 -7.48 -25.71 2.16
CA ASP A 271 -6.52 -25.85 1.06
C ASP A 271 -6.39 -24.53 0.29
N VAL A 272 -5.15 -24.03 0.21
CA VAL A 272 -4.79 -22.82 -0.55
C VAL A 272 -3.88 -23.21 -1.71
N ASN A 273 -4.18 -22.67 -2.89
CA ASN A 273 -3.34 -22.84 -4.06
C ASN A 273 -2.05 -22.00 -3.92
N VAL A 274 -0.97 -22.64 -3.45
CA VAL A 274 0.31 -21.97 -3.21
C VAL A 274 0.90 -21.39 -4.50
N GLY A 275 0.76 -22.08 -5.63
CA GLY A 275 1.32 -21.62 -6.92
C GLY A 275 0.66 -20.33 -7.40
N GLU A 276 -0.66 -20.20 -7.21
CA GLU A 276 -1.42 -18.98 -7.49
C GLU A 276 -1.01 -17.85 -6.54
N LYS A 277 -0.81 -18.14 -5.24
CA LYS A 277 -0.32 -17.14 -4.27
C LYS A 277 1.10 -16.64 -4.56
N ILE A 278 2.00 -17.51 -5.00
CA ILE A 278 3.34 -17.10 -5.45
C ILE A 278 3.23 -16.26 -6.74
N LEU A 279 2.38 -16.64 -7.70
CA LEU A 279 2.15 -15.87 -8.93
C LEU A 279 1.54 -14.48 -8.66
N GLU A 280 0.57 -14.36 -7.74
CA GLU A 280 0.05 -13.08 -7.24
C GLU A 280 1.18 -12.22 -6.64
N ALA A 281 2.10 -12.83 -5.88
CA ALA A 281 3.23 -12.13 -5.26
C ALA A 281 4.30 -11.68 -6.28
N GLN A 282 4.61 -12.52 -7.27
CA GLN A 282 5.45 -12.15 -8.43
C GLN A 282 4.82 -10.97 -9.18
N THR A 283 3.52 -11.03 -9.49
CA THR A 283 2.75 -9.96 -10.15
C THR A 283 2.75 -8.65 -9.34
N ALA A 284 2.67 -8.73 -8.00
CA ALA A 284 2.78 -7.56 -7.13
C ALA A 284 4.20 -6.98 -7.07
N PHE A 285 5.23 -7.84 -7.18
CA PHE A 285 6.64 -7.45 -7.19
C PHE A 285 7.08 -6.83 -8.52
N ASP A 286 6.66 -7.39 -9.65
CA ASP A 286 6.87 -6.80 -10.98
C ASP A 286 6.13 -5.46 -11.11
N GLY A 287 5.00 -5.32 -10.41
CA GLY A 287 4.24 -4.08 -10.26
C GLY A 287 4.83 -3.03 -9.30
N PHE A 288 5.98 -3.28 -8.67
CA PHE A 288 6.51 -2.51 -7.54
C PHE A 288 6.67 -1.00 -7.81
N GLY A 289 6.23 -0.20 -6.83
CA GLY A 289 6.27 1.25 -6.90
C GLY A 289 7.69 1.84 -6.78
N TRP A 290 8.33 2.11 -7.92
CA TRP A 290 9.60 2.85 -7.96
C TRP A 290 9.46 4.37 -7.75
N GLY A 291 8.28 4.93 -8.04
CA GLY A 291 7.97 6.37 -7.91
C GLY A 291 8.68 7.29 -8.93
N GLY A 292 8.41 8.59 -8.87
CA GLY A 292 8.93 9.59 -9.83
C GLY A 292 10.44 9.87 -9.75
N PRO A 293 11.05 10.55 -10.75
CA PRO A 293 12.49 10.79 -10.85
C PRO A 293 13.10 11.56 -9.67
N ASP A 294 12.29 12.41 -9.04
CA ASP A 294 12.72 13.37 -8.01
C ASP A 294 12.93 12.73 -6.64
N LEU A 295 12.61 11.44 -6.49
CA LEU A 295 12.68 10.70 -5.24
C LEU A 295 14.04 10.01 -5.03
N GLU A 296 14.51 10.00 -3.79
CA GLU A 296 15.68 9.24 -3.34
C GLU A 296 15.47 7.72 -3.47
N LYS A 297 16.03 7.15 -4.54
CA LYS A 297 15.83 5.74 -4.91
C LYS A 297 16.54 4.75 -4.00
N ARG A 298 17.56 5.14 -3.23
CA ARG A 298 18.37 4.18 -2.43
C ARG A 298 17.61 3.57 -1.26
N ILE A 299 16.65 4.29 -0.69
CA ILE A 299 15.72 3.75 0.32
C ILE A 299 14.72 2.79 -0.35
N ILE A 300 14.14 3.19 -1.48
CA ILE A 300 13.20 2.39 -2.27
C ILE A 300 13.84 1.06 -2.71
N LYS A 301 15.10 1.08 -3.17
CA LYS A 301 15.88 -0.12 -3.52
C LYS A 301 16.07 -1.08 -2.34
N ARG A 302 16.29 -0.57 -1.12
CA ARG A 302 16.39 -1.41 0.09
C ARG A 302 15.07 -2.09 0.43
N ILE A 303 13.94 -1.41 0.25
CA ILE A 303 12.60 -1.99 0.45
C ILE A 303 12.35 -3.06 -0.61
N ASN A 304 12.64 -2.77 -1.88
CA ASN A 304 12.53 -3.73 -2.99
C ASN A 304 13.35 -5.01 -2.73
N GLN A 305 14.59 -4.89 -2.22
CA GLN A 305 15.41 -6.04 -1.83
C GLN A 305 14.76 -6.89 -0.72
N GLN A 306 14.01 -6.30 0.21
CA GLN A 306 13.26 -7.07 1.20
C GLN A 306 12.03 -7.77 0.61
N CYS A 307 11.38 -7.17 -0.40
CA CYS A 307 10.36 -7.87 -1.18
C CYS A 307 10.95 -9.06 -1.96
N GLU A 308 12.13 -8.89 -2.56
CA GLU A 308 12.84 -9.96 -3.29
C GLU A 308 13.25 -11.12 -2.35
N GLU A 309 13.85 -10.81 -1.20
CA GLU A 309 14.20 -11.80 -0.17
C GLU A 309 12.95 -12.55 0.35
N ALA A 310 11.81 -11.86 0.52
CA ALA A 310 10.55 -12.48 0.90
C ALA A 310 9.98 -13.38 -0.21
N LEU A 311 10.04 -12.95 -1.47
CA LEU A 311 9.57 -13.74 -2.62
C LEU A 311 10.42 -15.00 -2.83
N GLN A 312 11.74 -14.89 -2.75
CA GLN A 312 12.66 -16.04 -2.77
C GLN A 312 12.39 -17.00 -1.59
N SER A 313 12.01 -16.47 -0.42
CA SER A 313 11.58 -17.28 0.73
C SER A 313 10.24 -17.98 0.48
N ALA A 314 9.31 -17.36 -0.26
CA ALA A 314 8.05 -17.98 -0.67
C ALA A 314 8.27 -19.16 -1.65
N GLU A 315 9.24 -19.03 -2.56
CA GLU A 315 9.57 -20.07 -3.53
C GLU A 315 10.39 -21.23 -2.94
N SER A 316 11.22 -20.95 -1.93
CA SER A 316 12.17 -21.93 -1.35
C SER A 316 11.75 -22.54 0.00
N ALA A 317 10.74 -22.00 0.68
CA ALA A 317 10.26 -22.57 1.95
C ALA A 317 9.71 -23.99 1.76
N SER A 318 9.95 -24.87 2.74
CA SER A 318 9.54 -26.28 2.70
C SER A 318 8.09 -26.55 3.10
N ASP A 319 7.44 -25.60 3.77
CA ASP A 319 6.08 -25.70 4.28
C ASP A 319 5.14 -24.77 3.49
N LYS A 320 3.99 -25.31 3.05
CA LYS A 320 2.97 -24.60 2.28
C LYS A 320 2.44 -23.36 3.01
N ALA A 321 2.23 -23.45 4.33
CA ALA A 321 1.71 -22.30 5.06
C ALA A 321 2.73 -21.16 5.05
N ARG A 322 4.00 -21.46 5.33
CA ARG A 322 5.10 -20.50 5.21
C ARG A 322 5.31 -19.94 3.79
N GLN A 323 5.19 -20.77 2.75
CA GLN A 323 5.30 -20.32 1.35
C GLN A 323 4.27 -19.20 1.06
N VAL A 324 3.01 -19.41 1.43
CA VAL A 324 1.95 -18.39 1.25
C VAL A 324 2.11 -17.20 2.19
N ILE A 325 2.55 -17.39 3.44
CA ILE A 325 2.84 -16.27 4.35
C ILE A 325 3.90 -15.36 3.74
N TYR A 326 5.01 -15.91 3.21
CA TYR A 326 6.02 -15.10 2.52
C TYR A 326 5.51 -14.45 1.22
N ALA A 327 4.62 -15.11 0.47
CA ALA A 327 3.98 -14.51 -0.70
C ALA A 327 3.10 -13.30 -0.31
N GLU A 328 2.27 -13.42 0.73
CA GLU A 328 1.46 -12.31 1.23
C GLU A 328 2.30 -11.22 1.92
N ILE A 329 3.43 -11.56 2.56
CA ILE A 329 4.43 -10.58 3.04
C ILE A 329 4.98 -9.74 1.87
N THR A 330 5.32 -10.38 0.75
CA THR A 330 5.81 -9.68 -0.45
C THR A 330 4.75 -8.68 -0.94
N LYS A 331 3.49 -9.12 -1.02
CA LYS A 331 2.35 -8.26 -1.38
C LYS A 331 2.13 -7.11 -0.39
N LEU A 332 2.25 -7.36 0.92
CA LEU A 332 2.18 -6.35 1.98
C LEU A 332 3.28 -5.28 1.82
N LEU A 333 4.54 -5.69 1.64
CA LEU A 333 5.66 -4.77 1.47
C LEU A 333 5.52 -3.91 0.20
N CYS A 334 5.05 -4.49 -0.92
CA CYS A 334 4.73 -3.73 -2.12
C CYS A 334 3.62 -2.69 -1.89
N LYS A 335 2.53 -3.07 -1.17
CA LYS A 335 1.44 -2.15 -0.83
C LYS A 335 1.88 -1.02 0.10
N LEU A 336 2.69 -1.32 1.11
CA LEU A 336 3.26 -0.31 2.01
C LEU A 336 4.19 0.66 1.26
N GLN A 337 4.97 0.18 0.29
CA GLN A 337 5.73 1.05 -0.60
C GLN A 337 4.82 1.95 -1.45
N HIS A 338 3.69 1.42 -1.99
CA HIS A 338 2.72 2.26 -2.70
C HIS A 338 2.09 3.31 -1.78
N ALA A 339 1.76 2.97 -0.52
CA ALA A 339 1.27 3.92 0.47
C ALA A 339 2.27 5.05 0.77
N ILE A 340 3.55 4.72 1.00
CA ILE A 340 4.65 5.70 1.18
C ILE A 340 4.76 6.64 -0.02
N LEU A 341 4.58 6.14 -1.25
CA LEU A 341 4.65 6.95 -2.46
C LEU A 341 3.40 7.79 -2.73
N ALA A 342 2.22 7.31 -2.31
CA ALA A 342 0.94 7.98 -2.45
C ALA A 342 0.72 9.06 -1.37
N GLU A 343 1.40 8.98 -0.23
CA GLU A 343 1.27 9.98 0.82
C GLU A 343 2.13 11.23 0.58
N PRO A 344 1.52 12.45 0.51
CA PRO A 344 2.26 13.66 0.14
C PRO A 344 3.47 13.95 1.04
N ARG A 345 3.34 13.77 2.36
CA ARG A 345 4.44 13.98 3.33
C ARG A 345 5.61 13.03 3.09
N SER A 346 5.31 11.74 3.01
CA SER A 346 6.31 10.68 2.78
C SER A 346 7.00 10.83 1.42
N SER A 347 6.23 11.17 0.38
CA SER A 347 6.71 11.44 -0.98
C SER A 347 7.57 12.72 -1.06
N GLU A 348 7.19 13.78 -0.33
CA GLU A 348 7.98 15.01 -0.22
C GLU A 348 9.31 14.75 0.51
N ILE A 349 9.27 14.03 1.64
CA ILE A 349 10.45 13.62 2.41
C ILE A 349 11.45 12.86 1.53
N LEU A 350 10.99 11.90 0.72
CA LEU A 350 11.85 11.17 -0.22
C LEU A 350 12.45 12.08 -1.31
N SER A 351 11.80 13.19 -1.68
CA SER A 351 12.41 14.18 -2.59
C SER A 351 13.44 15.08 -1.90
N GLN A 352 13.19 15.52 -0.66
CA GLN A 352 14.11 16.38 0.11
C GLN A 352 15.41 15.67 0.53
N MET A 353 15.37 14.33 0.61
CA MET A 353 16.54 13.47 0.79
C MET A 353 17.44 13.36 -0.44
N LYS A 354 16.93 13.61 -1.64
CA LYS A 354 17.75 13.58 -2.86
C LYS A 354 18.81 14.71 -2.74
N PRO A 355 20.11 14.38 -2.93
CA PRO A 355 21.20 15.34 -2.74
C PRO A 355 21.22 16.44 -3.81
#